data_AF-A0A832U2X6-F1
#
_entry.id   AF-A0A832U2X6-F1
#
_cell.length_a   1.000
_cell.length_b   1.000
_cell.length_c   1.000
_cell.angle_alpha   90.00
_cell.angle_beta   90.00
_cell.angle_gamma   90.00
#
_symmetry.space_group_name_H-M   'P 1'
#
loop_
_entity.id
_entity.type
_entity.pdbx_description
1 polymer ?
#
loop_
_entity_poly.entity_id
_entity_poly.type
_entity_poly.pdbx_seq_one_letter_code
_entity_poly.pdbx_strand_id
1 'polypeptide(L)' 'MTVEIRAPGWIHGEMLGVANNRVVSVYNCTKQSGQVRVKIMATKHNIYTGMPV' A
#
# COMPACT_ATOMS: atom_id res chain seq x y z
N MET A 1 -9.85 1.85 1.39
CA MET A 1 -9.56 3.11 0.68
C MET A 1 -8.83 2.79 -0.62
N THR A 2 -8.82 3.72 -1.57
CA THR A 2 -8.09 3.52 -2.84
C THR A 2 -6.67 4.08 -2.70
N VAL A 3 -5.67 3.27 -3.05
CA VAL A 3 -4.25 3.60 -3.00
C VAL A 3 -3.67 3.48 -4.39
N GLU A 4 -2.92 4.50 -4.80
CA GLU A 4 -2.19 4.46 -6.06
C GLU A 4 -0.79 3.87 -5.82
N ILE A 5 -0.53 2.70 -6.39
CA ILE A 5 0.76 2.02 -6.30
C ILE A 5 1.75 2.75 -7.21
N ARG A 6 2.88 3.15 -6.62
CA ARG A 6 3.92 3.95 -7.29
C ARG A 6 5.26 3.23 -7.34
N ALA A 7 5.54 2.35 -6.38
CA ALA A 7 6.82 1.66 -6.29
C ALA A 7 6.68 0.27 -5.64
N PRO A 8 7.58 -0.67 -5.95
CA PRO A 8 7.75 -1.86 -5.12
C PRO A 8 8.28 -1.49 -3.73
N GLY A 9 7.92 -2.28 -2.73
CA GLY A 9 8.46 -2.19 -1.38
C GLY A 9 9.82 -2.87 -1.23
N TRP A 10 10.30 -2.94 0.00
CA TRP A 10 11.58 -3.56 0.34
C TRP A 10 11.42 -5.06 0.61
N ILE A 11 10.22 -5.48 1.01
CA ILE A 11 9.89 -6.87 1.32
C ILE A 11 9.20 -7.52 0.12
N HIS A 12 9.46 -8.82 -0.09
CA HIS A 12 8.80 -9.57 -1.15
C HIS A 12 7.27 -9.52 -1.01
N GLY A 13 6.57 -9.08 -2.05
CA GLY A 13 5.12 -8.91 -2.05
C GLY A 13 4.62 -7.63 -1.36
N GLU A 14 5.52 -6.73 -0.96
CA GLU A 14 5.16 -5.37 -0.52
C GLU A 14 5.14 -4.42 -1.71
N MET A 15 4.10 -3.59 -1.79
CA MET A 15 4.00 -2.47 -2.72
C MET A 15 3.80 -1.19 -1.94
N LEU A 16 4.48 -0.13 -2.36
CA LEU A 16 4.33 1.20 -1.81
C LEU A 16 3.40 2.01 -2.69
N GLY A 17 2.38 2.56 -2.05
CA GLY A 17 1.44 3.45 -2.70
C GLY A 17 1.20 4.72 -1.91
N VAL A 18 0.50 5.65 -2.55
CA VAL A 18 0.15 6.94 -1.97
C VAL A 18 -1.36 7.09 -1.96
N ALA A 19 -1.89 7.63 -0.87
CA ALA A 19 -3.27 8.04 -0.75
C ALA A 19 -3.41 9.11 0.32
N ASN A 20 -4.26 10.10 0.06
CA ASN A 20 -4.49 11.22 0.98
C ASN A 20 -3.18 11.86 1.48
N ASN A 21 -2.21 12.02 0.57
CA ASN A 21 -0.89 12.57 0.86
C ASN A 21 -0.07 11.80 1.91
N ARG A 22 -0.34 10.50 2.08
CA ARG A 22 0.41 9.59 2.97
C ARG A 22 0.86 8.34 2.24
N VAL A 23 1.99 7.81 2.66
CA VAL A 23 2.53 6.54 2.16
C VAL A 23 1.79 5.38 2.82
N VAL A 24 1.44 4.40 2.00
CA VAL A 24 0.77 3.18 2.40
C VAL A 24 1.62 2.00 1.93
N SER A 25 2.06 1.19 2.89
CA SER A 25 2.64 -0.11 2.60
C SER A 25 1.51 -1.13 2.43
N VAL A 26 1.43 -1.70 1.24
CA VAL A 26 0.43 -2.68 0.84
C VAL A 26 1.09 -4.04 0.75
N TYR A 27 0.77 -4.91 1.71
CA TYR A 27 1.29 -6.27 1.71
C TYR A 27 0.46 -7.19 0.83
N ASN A 28 1.13 -8.18 0.23
CA ASN A 28 0.54 -9.19 -0.64
C ASN A 28 -0.18 -8.59 -1.87
N CYS A 29 0.36 -7.51 -2.44
CA CYS A 29 -0.19 -6.87 -3.63
C CYS A 29 0.46 -7.43 -4.90
N THR A 30 -0.33 -8.09 -5.75
CA THR A 30 0.12 -8.62 -7.04
C THR A 30 0.16 -7.56 -8.15
N LYS A 31 -0.52 -6.42 -7.96
CA LYS A 31 -0.49 -5.31 -8.89
C LYS A 31 0.80 -4.50 -8.72
N GLN A 32 1.52 -4.34 -9.82
CA GLN A 32 2.77 -3.59 -9.89
C GLN A 32 2.56 -2.08 -10.08
N SER A 33 1.40 -1.67 -10.60
CA SER A 33 1.06 -0.26 -10.82
C SER A 33 -0.45 -0.02 -10.85
N GLY A 34 -0.83 1.24 -10.66
CA GLY A 34 -2.22 1.69 -10.74
C GLY A 34 -2.94 1.74 -9.38
N GLN A 35 -4.26 1.83 -9.41
CA GLN A 35 -5.08 1.98 -8.21
C GLN A 35 -5.53 0.63 -7.64
N VAL A 36 -5.38 0.47 -6.33
CA VAL A 36 -5.76 -0.73 -5.59
C VAL A 36 -6.59 -0.32 -4.39
N ARG A 37 -7.72 -1.01 -4.19
CA ARG A 37 -8.51 -0.83 -2.99
C ARG A 37 -7.86 -1.65 -1.88
N VAL A 38 -7.54 -1.00 -0.77
CA VAL A 38 -6.88 -1.63 0.37
C VAL A 38 -7.69 -1.42 1.64
N LYS A 39 -7.64 -2.42 2.52
CA LYS A 39 -8.08 -2.30 3.90
C LYS A 39 -6.87 -1.97 4.76
N ILE A 40 -6.92 -0.81 5.42
CA ILE A 40 -5.88 -0.42 6.37
C ILE A 40 -6.02 -1.30 7.61
N MET A 41 -4.93 -1.95 7.98
CA MET A 41 -4.88 -2.83 9.14
C MET A 41 -4.25 -2.12 10.34
N ALA A 42 -3.18 -1.35 10.11
CA ALA A 42 -2.51 -0.63 11.18
C ALA A 42 -1.84 0.65 10.69
N THR A 43 -1.43 1.48 11.65
CA THR A 43 -0.55 2.63 11.41
C THR A 43 0.70 2.42 12.24
N LYS A 44 1.87 2.38 11.60
CA LYS A 44 3.15 2.17 12.27
C LYS A 44 4.15 3.20 11.76
N HIS A 45 4.81 3.92 12.68
CA HIS A 45 5.80 4.96 12.34
C HIS A 45 5.28 5.96 11.28
N ASN A 46 4.04 6.40 11.42
CA ASN A 46 3.32 7.29 10.47
C ASN A 46 3.04 6.74 9.07
N ILE A 47 3.35 5.48 8.79
CA ILE A 47 3.02 4.77 7.56
C ILE A 47 1.78 3.90 7.81
N TYR A 48 0.81 3.96 6.89
CA TYR A 48 -0.32 3.05 6.94
C TYR A 48 0.07 1.71 6.34
N THR A 49 -0.29 0.62 7.01
CA THR A 49 -0.12 -0.73 6.49
C THR A 49 -1.48 -1.33 6.18
N GLY A 50 -1.58 -2.02 5.04
CA GLY A 50 -2.84 -2.59 4.61
C GLY A 50 -2.67 -3.78 3.67
N MET A 51 -3.79 -4.43 3.40
CA MET A 51 -3.87 -5.51 2.41
C MET A 51 -4.90 -5.15 1.34
N PRO A 52 -4.69 -5.59 0.09
CA PRO A 52 -5.67 -5.44 -0.97
C PRO A 52 -6.97 -6.18 -0.62
N VAL A 53 -8.09 -5.61 -1.05
CA VAL A 53 -9.43 -6.23 -0.97
C VAL A 53 -9.98 -6.51 -2.35
#